data_AF-F4CE75-F1
#
_entry.id   AF-F4CE75-F1
#
_cell.length_a   1.000
_cell.length_b   1.000
_cell.length_c   1.000
_cell.angle_alpha   90.00
_cell.angle_beta   90.00
_cell.angle_gamma   90.00
#
_symmetry.space_group_name_H-M   'P 1'
#
loop_
_entity.id
_entity.type
_entity.pdbx_description
1 polymer ?
#
loop_
_entity_poly.entity_id
_entity_poly.type
_entity_poly.pdbx_seq_one_letter_code
_entity_poly.pdbx_strand_id
1 'polypeptide(L)'
;MRKPIYIILICFVAFVRSTIAQTKPQLAVRLNPSNGIAYIRVFYPELQVDLNGNGQLINTWNHVEEETVSFDYYDQFDNKEKIGKMKSIGNVHIDYYDNFDDEAKRGKVKQIGDIQIDYYGRFDGIFQGKIKSIGHQPVTYYDQFSGNEKKGKLKSIGLVEIEYYDRFDGEHRAGKIKSINGNGQENVRVLFN
;
A
#
# COMPACT_ATOMS: atom_id res chain seq x y z
N MET A 1 6.75 38.84 -64.65
CA MET A 1 5.45 39.08 -63.97
C MET A 1 5.46 38.45 -62.59
N ARG A 2 4.82 39.12 -61.62
CA ARG A 2 4.74 38.82 -60.17
C ARG A 2 3.85 37.58 -59.87
N LYS A 3 4.10 36.93 -58.72
CA LYS A 3 3.47 35.70 -58.16
C LYS A 3 1.96 35.85 -57.82
N PRO A 4 1.24 34.73 -57.54
CA PRO A 4 1.03 34.31 -56.13
C PRO A 4 1.22 32.78 -55.95
N ILE A 5 2.04 32.27 -55.01
CA ILE A 5 1.79 31.95 -53.58
C ILE A 5 0.41 31.34 -53.31
N TYR A 6 0.38 30.00 -53.20
CA TYR A 6 -0.66 29.27 -52.47
C TYR A 6 0.00 28.49 -51.32
N ILE A 7 -0.30 28.98 -50.12
CA ILE A 7 -0.07 28.31 -48.83
C ILE A 7 -1.18 27.26 -48.70
N ILE A 8 -0.85 25.98 -48.69
CA ILE A 8 -1.80 24.93 -48.32
C ILE A 8 -1.24 24.14 -47.13
N LEU A 9 -1.70 24.62 -45.97
CA LEU A 9 -2.12 23.91 -44.77
C LEU A 9 -1.47 22.56 -44.45
N ILE A 10 -0.58 22.60 -43.47
CA ILE A 10 -0.06 21.47 -42.70
C ILE A 10 -1.23 20.79 -41.98
N CYS A 11 -1.62 19.59 -42.39
CA CYS A 11 -2.44 18.69 -41.57
C CYS A 11 -1.51 17.81 -40.74
N PHE A 12 -1.03 18.36 -39.63
CA PHE A 12 -0.37 17.62 -38.57
C PHE A 12 -1.43 16.80 -37.82
N VAL A 13 -1.84 15.66 -38.37
CA VAL A 13 -2.58 14.68 -37.58
C VAL A 13 -1.54 13.94 -36.73
N ALA A 14 -1.12 14.60 -35.65
CA ALA A 14 -0.53 13.92 -34.53
C ALA A 14 -1.63 12.99 -33.98
N PHE A 15 -1.63 11.75 -34.45
CA PHE A 15 -2.32 10.68 -33.77
C PHE A 15 -1.54 10.46 -32.48
N VAL A 16 -1.86 11.27 -31.47
CA VAL A 16 -1.47 11.01 -30.09
C VAL A 16 -2.17 9.71 -29.76
N ARG A 17 -1.49 8.59 -29.99
CA ARG A 17 -1.76 7.36 -29.25
C ARG A 17 -1.37 7.67 -27.82
N SER A 18 -2.27 8.34 -27.10
CA SER A 18 -2.34 8.23 -25.66
C SER A 18 -2.73 6.79 -25.40
N THR A 19 -1.75 5.89 -25.43
CA THR A 19 -1.86 4.66 -24.66
C THR A 19 -2.04 5.14 -23.23
N ILE A 20 -3.28 5.08 -22.76
CA ILE A 20 -3.58 5.03 -21.34
C ILE A 20 -2.95 3.71 -20.90
N ALA A 21 -1.65 3.73 -20.60
CA ALA A 21 -1.03 2.67 -19.84
C ALA A 21 -1.78 2.67 -18.53
N GLN A 22 -2.57 1.62 -18.28
CA GLN A 22 -3.22 1.45 -17.00
C GLN A 22 -2.09 1.35 -15.97
N THR A 23 -1.83 2.43 -15.23
CA THR A 23 -0.80 2.42 -14.20
C THR A 23 -1.21 1.38 -13.19
N LYS A 24 -0.39 0.34 -13.06
CA LYS A 24 -0.57 -0.68 -12.04
C LYS A 24 -0.64 0.04 -10.68
N PRO A 25 -1.59 -0.30 -9.79
CA PRO A 25 -1.60 0.33 -8.48
C PRO A 25 -0.24 0.10 -7.80
N GLN A 26 0.29 1.13 -7.14
CA GLN A 26 1.46 1.04 -6.27
C GLN A 26 1.11 0.30 -4.99
N LEU A 27 -0.18 0.28 -4.62
CA LEU A 27 -0.68 -0.33 -3.40
C LEU A 27 -2.01 -1.05 -3.64
N ALA A 28 -2.11 -2.30 -3.21
CA ALA A 28 -3.40 -2.99 -3.10
C ALA A 28 -3.65 -3.45 -1.67
N VAL A 29 -4.80 -3.10 -1.10
CA VAL A 29 -5.21 -3.52 0.23
C VAL A 29 -6.33 -4.53 0.11
N ARG A 30 -6.14 -5.74 0.62
CA ARG A 30 -7.21 -6.72 0.73
C ARG A 30 -7.81 -6.66 2.12
N LEU A 31 -9.12 -6.49 2.18
CA LEU A 31 -9.88 -6.50 3.42
C LEU A 31 -10.57 -7.84 3.65
N ASN A 32 -10.58 -8.27 4.91
CA ASN A 32 -11.46 -9.31 5.40
C ASN A 32 -12.74 -8.65 5.97
N PRO A 33 -13.95 -9.08 5.56
CA PRO A 33 -15.22 -8.49 6.00
C PRO A 33 -15.36 -8.36 7.53
N SER A 34 -14.79 -9.32 8.26
CA SER A 34 -14.88 -9.40 9.72
C SER A 34 -13.68 -8.76 10.43
N ASN A 35 -12.45 -8.97 9.92
CA ASN A 35 -11.21 -8.89 10.71
C ASN A 35 -10.21 -7.82 10.25
N GLY A 36 -10.61 -6.88 9.39
CA GLY A 36 -9.74 -5.76 8.98
C GLY A 36 -8.84 -6.11 7.80
N ILE A 37 -7.56 -5.75 7.87
CA ILE A 37 -6.61 -5.93 6.75
C ILE A 37 -6.16 -7.39 6.69
N ALA A 38 -6.43 -8.06 5.56
CA ALA A 38 -5.91 -9.39 5.27
C ALA A 38 -4.43 -9.31 4.88
N TYR A 39 -4.16 -8.50 3.85
CA TYR A 39 -2.80 -8.13 3.46
C TYR A 39 -2.80 -6.78 2.75
N ILE A 40 -1.63 -6.17 2.70
CA ILE A 40 -1.32 -5.03 1.86
C ILE A 40 -0.20 -5.45 0.92
N ARG A 41 -0.47 -5.35 -0.37
CA ARG A 41 0.47 -5.58 -1.44
C ARG A 41 1.10 -4.27 -1.87
N VAL A 42 2.40 -4.15 -1.67
CA VAL A 42 3.23 -3.07 -2.17
C VAL A 42 3.79 -3.49 -3.52
N PHE A 43 3.58 -2.67 -4.55
CA PHE A 43 4.14 -2.86 -5.88
C PHE A 43 5.33 -1.91 -6.05
N TYR A 44 6.51 -2.50 -6.12
CA TYR A 44 7.76 -1.87 -6.50
C TYR A 44 8.11 -2.39 -7.92
N PRO A 45 8.76 -1.62 -8.82
CA PRO A 45 8.86 -1.91 -10.26
C PRO A 45 8.91 -3.38 -10.67
N GLU A 46 9.81 -4.17 -10.08
CA GLU A 46 9.98 -5.59 -10.38
C GLU A 46 9.67 -6.50 -9.17
N LEU A 47 9.20 -5.93 -8.06
CA LEU A 47 8.96 -6.66 -6.81
C LEU A 47 7.56 -6.37 -6.27
N GLN A 48 6.81 -7.43 -5.99
CA GLN A 48 5.59 -7.34 -5.18
C GLN A 48 5.89 -7.88 -3.80
N VAL A 49 5.47 -7.16 -2.76
CA VAL A 49 5.62 -7.59 -1.36
C VAL A 49 4.27 -7.54 -0.69
N ASP A 50 3.84 -8.64 -0.08
CA ASP A 50 2.67 -8.64 0.79
C ASP A 50 3.10 -8.48 2.24
N LEU A 51 2.44 -7.54 2.92
CA LEU A 51 2.49 -7.35 4.36
C LEU A 51 1.17 -7.79 4.98
N ASN A 52 1.19 -8.43 6.13
CA ASN A 52 -0.03 -8.62 6.91
C ASN A 52 -0.48 -7.30 7.59
N GLY A 53 -1.66 -7.29 8.20
CA GLY A 53 -2.17 -6.12 8.92
C GLY A 53 -1.30 -5.64 10.09
N ASN A 54 -0.34 -6.47 10.55
CA ASN A 54 0.63 -6.13 11.58
C ASN A 54 1.95 -5.58 11.01
N GLY A 55 2.10 -5.43 9.68
CA GLY A 55 3.31 -4.91 9.05
C GLY A 55 4.44 -5.93 8.88
N GLN A 56 4.16 -7.23 9.01
CA GLN A 56 5.15 -8.27 8.75
C GLN A 56 5.09 -8.69 7.29
N LEU A 57 6.26 -8.88 6.68
CA LEU A 57 6.39 -9.46 5.34
C LEU A 57 5.89 -10.92 5.37
N ILE A 58 4.98 -11.26 4.46
CA ILE A 58 4.40 -12.60 4.35
C ILE A 58 4.66 -13.27 3.00
N ASN A 59 4.78 -12.51 1.91
CA ASN A 59 5.09 -13.06 0.59
C ASN A 59 5.87 -12.04 -0.25
N THR A 60 6.66 -12.54 -1.19
CA THR A 60 7.31 -11.74 -2.22
C THR A 60 7.15 -12.39 -3.59
N TRP A 61 7.07 -11.57 -4.64
CA TRP A 61 7.10 -12.02 -6.03
C TRP A 61 8.04 -11.13 -6.83
N ASN A 62 9.10 -11.75 -7.35
CA ASN A 62 10.02 -11.09 -8.25
C ASN A 62 9.55 -11.27 -9.69
N HIS A 63 9.49 -10.17 -10.44
CA HIS A 63 9.07 -10.09 -11.85
C HIS A 63 10.26 -9.76 -12.77
N VAL A 64 11.48 -9.77 -12.24
CA VAL A 64 12.69 -9.60 -13.06
C VAL A 64 12.84 -10.83 -13.96
N GLU A 65 12.92 -10.61 -15.27
CA GLU A 65 13.23 -11.63 -16.27
C GLU A 65 14.76 -11.83 -16.39
N GLU A 66 15.46 -11.91 -15.25
CA GLU A 66 16.89 -12.20 -15.19
C GLU A 66 17.13 -13.68 -14.89
N GLU A 67 18.24 -14.23 -15.42
CA GLU A 67 18.63 -15.62 -15.19
C GLU A 67 18.96 -15.91 -13.71
N THR A 68 19.41 -14.88 -12.96
CA THR A 68 19.77 -15.02 -11.54
C THR A 68 19.37 -13.80 -10.74
N VAL A 69 18.61 -14.02 -9.67
CA VAL A 69 18.19 -12.97 -8.73
C VAL A 69 18.83 -13.29 -7.38
N SER A 70 19.52 -12.32 -6.80
CA SER A 70 20.13 -12.47 -5.47
C SER A 70 19.07 -12.30 -4.37
N PHE A 71 19.23 -13.08 -3.30
CA PHE A 71 18.42 -12.96 -2.09
C PHE A 71 19.38 -12.84 -0.91
N ASP A 72 19.20 -11.82 -0.10
CA ASP A 72 20.00 -11.62 1.11
C ASP A 72 19.09 -11.62 2.34
N TYR A 73 19.63 -12.04 3.48
CA TYR A 73 18.94 -12.13 4.76
C TYR A 73 19.80 -11.53 5.86
N TYR A 74 19.16 -10.90 6.84
CA TYR A 74 19.86 -10.42 8.02
C TYR A 74 20.40 -11.61 8.83
N ASP A 75 21.67 -11.52 9.24
CA ASP A 75 22.38 -12.61 9.92
C ASP A 75 22.66 -12.31 11.39
N GLN A 76 23.45 -13.17 12.05
CA GLN A 76 23.78 -13.04 13.48
C GLN A 76 24.59 -11.79 13.85
N PHE A 77 25.20 -11.11 12.88
CA PHE A 77 25.92 -9.86 13.08
C PHE A 77 25.01 -8.64 12.95
N ASP A 78 23.79 -8.83 12.43
CA ASP A 78 22.77 -7.80 12.35
C ASP A 78 21.96 -7.68 13.66
N ASN A 79 21.09 -6.66 13.70
CA ASN A 79 20.22 -6.43 14.84
C ASN A 79 19.31 -7.64 15.12
N LYS A 80 19.20 -8.05 16.39
CA LYS A 80 18.37 -9.20 16.82
C LYS A 80 16.94 -9.19 16.29
N GLU A 81 16.34 -8.00 16.11
CA GLU A 81 14.97 -7.86 15.62
C GLU A 81 14.84 -8.13 14.11
N LYS A 82 15.97 -8.17 13.39
CA LYS A 82 16.05 -8.36 11.94
C LYS A 82 16.53 -9.76 11.54
N ILE A 83 17.24 -10.48 12.41
CA ILE A 83 17.84 -11.79 12.12
C ILE A 83 16.82 -12.74 11.45
N GLY A 84 17.24 -13.35 10.34
CA GLY A 84 16.44 -14.28 9.54
C GLY A 84 15.38 -13.63 8.65
N LYS A 85 15.20 -12.31 8.73
CA LYS A 85 14.31 -11.57 7.83
C LYS A 85 14.99 -11.25 6.51
N MET A 86 14.18 -11.11 5.47
CA MET A 86 14.64 -10.81 4.13
C MET A 86 15.23 -9.40 4.06
N LYS A 87 16.49 -9.29 3.67
CA LYS A 87 17.26 -8.05 3.62
C LYS A 87 17.25 -7.43 2.23
N SER A 88 17.26 -8.25 1.18
CA SER A 88 17.07 -7.78 -0.19
C SER A 88 16.62 -8.86 -1.15
N ILE A 89 16.03 -8.42 -2.26
CA ILE A 89 15.80 -9.20 -3.47
C ILE A 89 16.35 -8.39 -4.64
N GLY A 90 17.36 -8.94 -5.33
CA GLY A 90 18.12 -8.19 -6.33
C GLY A 90 18.68 -6.90 -5.73
N ASN A 91 18.35 -5.77 -6.36
CA ASN A 91 18.77 -4.44 -5.93
C ASN A 91 17.79 -3.76 -4.94
N VAL A 92 16.71 -4.44 -4.56
CA VAL A 92 15.69 -3.87 -3.67
C VAL A 92 16.00 -4.24 -2.22
N HIS A 93 16.35 -3.25 -1.41
CA HIS A 93 16.57 -3.43 0.02
C HIS A 93 15.25 -3.41 0.80
N ILE A 94 15.15 -4.24 1.83
CA ILE A 94 14.03 -4.28 2.77
C ILE A 94 14.59 -4.06 4.17
N ASP A 95 14.12 -3.01 4.84
CA ASP A 95 14.52 -2.70 6.21
C ASP A 95 13.36 -2.85 7.19
N TYR A 96 13.68 -3.05 8.45
CA TYR A 96 12.75 -3.27 9.55
C TYR A 96 13.03 -2.34 10.72
N TYR A 97 11.99 -2.00 11.46
CA TYR A 97 12.12 -1.32 12.75
C TYR A 97 12.83 -2.22 13.76
N ASP A 98 13.71 -1.65 14.57
CA ASP A 98 14.54 -2.40 15.51
C ASP A 98 14.48 -1.87 16.95
N ASN A 99 15.36 -2.35 17.83
CA ASN A 99 15.33 -2.02 19.25
C ASN A 99 15.58 -0.54 19.57
N PHE A 100 16.12 0.24 18.63
CA PHE A 100 16.27 1.70 18.79
C PHE A 100 14.99 2.47 18.44
N ASP A 101 14.02 1.82 17.82
CA ASP A 101 12.74 2.41 17.46
C ASP A 101 11.66 2.20 18.55
N ASP A 102 10.51 2.87 18.37
CA ASP A 102 9.33 2.70 19.22
C ASP A 102 8.91 1.21 19.27
N GLU A 103 8.69 0.72 20.49
CA GLU A 103 8.34 -0.68 20.75
C GLU A 103 7.13 -1.17 19.95
N ALA A 104 6.15 -0.30 19.70
CA ALA A 104 4.98 -0.64 18.91
C ALA A 104 5.31 -0.97 17.45
N LYS A 105 6.48 -0.55 16.94
CA LYS A 105 6.92 -0.72 15.55
C LYS A 105 7.90 -1.87 15.37
N ARG A 106 8.54 -2.33 16.43
CA ARG A 106 9.65 -3.30 16.38
C ARG A 106 9.34 -4.53 15.54
N GLY A 107 10.30 -4.89 14.71
CA GLY A 107 10.26 -6.04 13.82
C GLY A 107 9.30 -5.91 12.62
N LYS A 108 8.55 -4.82 12.49
CA LYS A 108 7.72 -4.55 11.32
C LYS A 108 8.56 -3.99 10.17
N VAL A 109 8.11 -4.20 8.94
CA VAL A 109 8.77 -3.65 7.73
C VAL A 109 8.72 -2.13 7.79
N LYS A 110 9.89 -1.50 7.74
CA LYS A 110 10.09 -0.05 7.77
C LYS A 110 10.23 0.53 6.36
N GLN A 111 10.84 -0.23 5.45
CA GLN A 111 11.14 0.26 4.12
C GLN A 111 11.23 -0.89 3.10
N ILE A 112 10.78 -0.65 1.88
CA ILE A 112 10.97 -1.53 0.71
C ILE A 112 11.43 -0.64 -0.44
N GLY A 113 12.70 -0.79 -0.88
CA GLY A 113 13.28 0.13 -1.87
C GLY A 113 13.27 1.57 -1.34
N ASP A 114 12.60 2.49 -2.04
CA ASP A 114 12.39 3.88 -1.59
C ASP A 114 11.06 4.09 -0.84
N ILE A 115 10.21 3.06 -0.73
CA ILE A 115 8.90 3.14 -0.10
C ILE A 115 9.04 2.98 1.41
N GLN A 116 8.83 4.09 2.14
CA GLN A 116 8.77 4.11 3.60
C GLN A 116 7.41 3.61 4.12
N ILE A 117 7.42 2.90 5.24
CA ILE A 117 6.21 2.42 5.91
C ILE A 117 6.26 2.84 7.36
N ASP A 118 5.32 3.69 7.77
CA ASP A 118 5.21 4.14 9.16
C ASP A 118 4.06 3.45 9.87
N TYR A 119 4.16 3.41 11.19
CA TYR A 119 3.16 2.83 12.09
C TYR A 119 2.85 3.80 13.21
N TYR A 120 1.66 3.66 13.78
CA TYR A 120 1.29 4.33 15.02
C TYR A 120 2.17 3.81 16.17
N GLY A 121 2.69 4.74 16.97
CA GLY A 121 3.56 4.47 18.12
C GLY A 121 2.80 4.04 19.37
N ARG A 122 3.54 3.83 20.46
CA ARG A 122 2.97 3.34 21.73
C ARG A 122 1.96 4.27 22.39
N PHE A 123 1.95 5.55 22.04
CA PHE A 123 1.06 6.55 22.63
C PHE A 123 -0.21 6.82 21.81
N ASP A 124 -0.37 6.15 20.66
CA ASP A 124 -1.52 6.34 19.75
C ASP A 124 -2.76 5.51 20.14
N GLY A 125 -2.83 5.07 21.40
CA GLY A 125 -3.98 4.37 21.97
C GLY A 125 -4.38 3.13 21.17
N ILE A 126 -5.64 3.07 20.72
CA ILE A 126 -6.19 1.91 20.00
C ILE A 126 -5.59 1.68 18.61
N PHE A 127 -4.75 2.60 18.13
CA PHE A 127 -4.07 2.49 16.85
C PHE A 127 -2.64 1.97 16.97
N GLN A 128 -2.10 1.82 18.19
CA GLN A 128 -0.74 1.37 18.44
C GLN A 128 -0.34 0.19 17.54
N GLY A 129 0.77 0.34 16.83
CA GLY A 129 1.36 -0.67 15.96
C GLY A 129 0.63 -0.91 14.64
N LYS A 130 -0.50 -0.24 14.37
CA LYS A 130 -1.17 -0.29 13.06
C LYS A 130 -0.41 0.57 12.04
N ILE A 131 -0.58 0.25 10.76
CA ILE A 131 0.05 0.97 9.65
C ILE A 131 -0.53 2.38 9.59
N LYS A 132 0.34 3.38 9.57
CA LYS A 132 -0.01 4.80 9.54
C LYS A 132 0.20 5.42 8.17
N SER A 133 1.19 4.96 7.42
CA SER A 133 1.39 5.36 6.02
C SER A 133 2.22 4.35 5.25
N ILE A 134 2.06 4.33 3.93
CA ILE A 134 2.89 3.58 2.99
C ILE A 134 3.26 4.52 1.85
N GLY A 135 4.54 4.85 1.71
CA GLY A 135 5.01 5.94 0.86
C GLY A 135 4.27 7.24 1.19
N HIS A 136 3.67 7.85 0.18
CA HIS A 136 2.88 9.07 0.32
C HIS A 136 1.41 8.84 0.71
N GLN A 137 0.99 7.57 0.87
CA GLN A 137 -0.40 7.23 1.13
C GLN A 137 -0.66 7.14 2.64
N PRO A 138 -1.38 8.10 3.26
CA PRO A 138 -1.76 8.03 4.66
C PRO A 138 -2.80 6.92 4.87
N VAL A 139 -2.75 6.27 6.04
CA VAL A 139 -3.68 5.23 6.46
C VAL A 139 -4.38 5.66 7.74
N THR A 140 -5.71 5.64 7.74
CA THR A 140 -6.50 6.03 8.92
C THR A 140 -7.48 4.95 9.35
N TYR A 141 -7.89 4.99 10.61
CA TYR A 141 -8.80 4.02 11.21
C TYR A 141 -9.95 4.72 11.92
N TYR A 142 -11.07 4.00 12.06
CA TYR A 142 -12.19 4.46 12.89
C TYR A 142 -11.81 4.44 14.37
N ASP A 143 -12.15 5.50 15.08
CA ASP A 143 -11.81 5.68 16.48
C ASP A 143 -12.85 5.06 17.44
N GLN A 144 -12.70 5.33 18.73
CA GLN A 144 -13.63 4.86 19.75
C GLN A 144 -15.02 5.52 19.71
N PHE A 145 -15.17 6.66 19.03
CA PHE A 145 -16.43 7.38 18.92
C PHE A 145 -17.24 6.95 17.69
N SER A 146 -16.65 6.13 16.83
CA SER A 146 -17.23 5.68 15.55
C SER A 146 -18.23 4.52 15.67
N GLY A 147 -18.53 4.05 16.90
CA GLY A 147 -19.32 2.85 17.16
C GLY A 147 -18.46 1.59 17.27
N ASN A 148 -18.91 0.63 18.09
CA ASN A 148 -18.15 -0.60 18.40
C ASN A 148 -17.92 -1.46 17.15
N GLU A 149 -18.85 -1.42 16.21
CA GLU A 149 -18.83 -2.14 14.95
C GLU A 149 -17.83 -1.57 13.94
N LYS A 150 -17.40 -0.30 14.08
CA LYS A 150 -16.40 0.33 13.21
C LYS A 150 -15.04 0.45 13.88
N LYS A 151 -15.00 0.60 15.21
CA LYS A 151 -13.81 0.87 16.01
C LYS A 151 -12.60 0.02 15.57
N GLY A 152 -11.53 0.70 15.16
CA GLY A 152 -10.28 0.10 14.75
C GLY A 152 -10.24 -0.48 13.33
N LYS A 153 -11.35 -0.50 12.58
CA LYS A 153 -11.37 -0.88 11.16
C LYS A 153 -10.74 0.21 10.30
N LEU A 154 -10.22 -0.19 9.14
CA LEU A 154 -9.58 0.71 8.18
C LEU A 154 -10.60 1.71 7.64
N LYS A 155 -10.36 3.00 7.88
CA LYS A 155 -11.26 4.08 7.44
C LYS A 155 -10.85 4.63 6.08
N SER A 156 -9.56 4.84 5.86
CA SER A 156 -9.06 5.31 4.57
C SER A 156 -7.62 4.88 4.32
N ILE A 157 -7.27 4.85 3.03
CA ILE A 157 -5.89 4.73 2.55
C ILE A 157 -5.70 5.60 1.32
N GLY A 158 -4.82 6.60 1.41
CA GLY A 158 -4.75 7.64 0.39
C GLY A 158 -6.07 8.39 0.26
N LEU A 159 -6.54 8.55 -0.98
CA LEU A 159 -7.86 9.07 -1.30
C LEU A 159 -8.99 8.03 -1.24
N VAL A 160 -8.67 6.76 -0.98
CA VAL A 160 -9.70 5.72 -0.89
C VAL A 160 -10.34 5.73 0.49
N GLU A 161 -11.64 5.94 0.55
CA GLU A 161 -12.43 5.91 1.78
C GLU A 161 -13.29 4.64 1.85
N ILE A 162 -13.36 4.03 3.04
CA ILE A 162 -14.11 2.81 3.29
C ILE A 162 -15.15 3.11 4.37
N GLU A 163 -16.42 2.92 4.02
CA GLU A 163 -17.52 3.04 4.96
C GLU A 163 -17.99 1.66 5.41
N TYR A 164 -18.37 1.54 6.68
CA TYR A 164 -19.00 0.33 7.23
C TYR A 164 -20.43 0.64 7.66
N TYR A 165 -21.29 -0.38 7.57
CA TYR A 165 -22.63 -0.33 8.17
C TYR A 165 -22.52 -0.17 9.68
N ASP A 166 -23.39 0.64 10.26
CA ASP A 166 -23.53 0.79 11.71
C ASP A 166 -24.76 0.05 12.26
N ARG A 167 -24.96 0.17 13.58
CA ARG A 167 -26.12 -0.38 14.28
C ARG A 167 -27.48 0.09 13.75
N PHE A 168 -27.56 1.22 13.05
CA PHE A 168 -28.81 1.74 12.49
C PHE A 168 -29.12 1.17 11.10
N ASP A 169 -28.15 0.52 10.45
CA ASP A 169 -28.32 -0.17 9.17
C ASP A 169 -28.82 -1.63 9.31
N GLY A 170 -29.06 -2.09 10.55
CA GLY A 170 -29.52 -3.44 10.89
C GLY A 170 -28.39 -4.37 11.37
N GLU A 171 -28.63 -5.10 12.46
CA GLU A 171 -27.59 -5.87 13.18
C GLU A 171 -26.83 -6.87 12.30
N HIS A 172 -27.51 -7.53 11.36
CA HIS A 172 -26.89 -8.52 10.47
C HIS A 172 -25.88 -7.93 9.46
N ARG A 173 -25.84 -6.60 9.32
CA ARG A 173 -24.91 -5.87 8.43
C ARG A 173 -23.85 -5.11 9.18
N ALA A 174 -24.08 -4.77 10.45
CA ALA A 174 -23.20 -3.94 11.25
C ALA A 174 -21.74 -4.41 11.16
N GLY A 175 -20.82 -3.48 10.88
CA GLY A 175 -19.39 -3.74 10.75
C GLY A 175 -18.96 -4.37 9.41
N LYS A 176 -19.88 -4.68 8.48
CA LYS A 176 -19.55 -5.05 7.10
C LYS A 176 -19.32 -3.81 6.25
N ILE A 177 -18.56 -3.96 5.16
CA ILE A 177 -18.28 -2.86 4.22
C ILE A 177 -19.60 -2.41 3.57
N LYS A 178 -19.86 -1.12 3.65
CA LYS A 178 -21.02 -0.43 3.06
C LYS A 178 -20.67 0.17 1.71
N SER A 179 -19.55 0.86 1.63
CA SER A 179 -19.08 1.51 0.40
C SER A 179 -17.56 1.62 0.38
N ILE A 180 -16.99 1.72 -0.83
CA ILE A 180 -15.57 2.08 -1.05
C ILE A 180 -15.55 3.17 -2.11
N ASN A 181 -15.16 4.38 -1.69
CA ASN A 181 -15.11 5.56 -2.55
C ASN A 181 -13.66 5.82 -2.98
N GLY A 182 -13.45 6.30 -4.21
CA GLY A 182 -12.10 6.58 -4.74
C GLY A 182 -11.27 5.34 -5.11
N ASN A 183 -11.86 4.14 -5.12
CA ASN A 183 -11.12 2.90 -5.40
C ASN A 183 -10.46 2.94 -6.79
N GLY A 184 -9.15 2.70 -6.85
CA GLY A 184 -8.36 2.77 -8.09
C GLY A 184 -7.78 4.14 -8.39
N GLN A 185 -8.05 5.16 -7.57
CA GLN A 185 -7.38 6.47 -7.65
C GLN A 185 -5.99 6.44 -7.03
N GLU A 186 -5.12 7.35 -7.48
CA GLU A 186 -3.74 7.54 -6.99
C GLU A 186 -2.92 6.24 -6.83
N ASN A 187 -3.15 5.28 -7.74
CA ASN A 187 -2.48 3.99 -7.71
C ASN A 187 -2.75 3.18 -6.43
N VAL A 188 -3.87 3.40 -5.74
CA VAL A 188 -4.32 2.60 -4.59
C VAL A 188 -5.58 1.82 -4.97
N ARG A 189 -5.60 0.52 -4.66
CA ARG A 189 -6.75 -0.35 -4.90
C ARG A 189 -7.15 -1.11 -3.65
N VAL A 190 -8.42 -1.03 -3.27
CA VAL A 190 -8.99 -1.84 -2.20
C VAL A 190 -9.77 -3.00 -2.80
N LEU A 191 -9.47 -4.21 -2.33
CA LEU A 191 -10.08 -5.47 -2.71
C LEU A 191 -10.88 -6.04 -1.52
N PHE A 192 -12.05 -6.57 -1.82
CA PHE A 192 -12.92 -7.24 -0.85
C PHE A 192 -13.56 -8.46 -1.51
N ASN A 193 -13.86 -9.48 -0.71
CA ASN A 193 -14.66 -10.65 -1.09
C ASN A 193 -15.97 -10.63 -0.33
#